data_AF-A0A2M7NKW7-F1
#
_entry.id   AF-A0A2M7NKW7-F1
#
_cell.length_a   1.000
_cell.length_b   1.000
_cell.length_c   1.000
_cell.angle_alpha   90.00
_cell.angle_beta   90.00
_cell.angle_gamma   90.00
#
_symmetry.space_group_name_H-M   'P 1'
#
loop_
_entity.id
_entity.type
_entity.pdbx_description
1 polymer ?
#
loop_
_entity_poly.entity_id
_entity_poly.type
_entity_poly.pdbx_seq_one_letter_code
_entity_poly.pdbx_strand_id
1 'polypeptide(L)'
;MTEFETVDIDDNICQFQYVKELNDLDNEVTFKVYSIPLNEMRWFSYRVKIINEDLIKSEHLSINYNTEFSKKGIPEKIIEIASSELNSNIQSSPISFQNGNYLTEPSRKAWERLVARNENAVLDSENDCFIYKLTD
;
A
#
# COMPACT_ATOMS: atom_id res chain seq x y z
N MET A 1 -17.09 -5.07 4.68
CA MET A 1 -15.78 -4.51 5.05
C MET A 1 -14.99 -5.60 5.72
N THR A 2 -13.68 -5.65 5.49
CA THR A 2 -12.79 -6.64 6.09
C THR A 2 -11.91 -5.95 7.12
N GLU A 3 -11.82 -6.49 8.32
CA GLU A 3 -10.99 -5.94 9.40
C GLU A 3 -9.55 -6.43 9.29
N PHE A 4 -8.61 -5.61 9.74
CA PHE A 4 -7.21 -5.98 9.83
C PHE A 4 -6.50 -5.22 10.94
N GLU A 5 -5.39 -5.79 11.39
CA GLU A 5 -4.51 -5.21 12.39
C GLU A 5 -3.23 -4.69 11.75
N THR A 6 -2.69 -3.63 12.32
CA THR A 6 -1.41 -3.04 11.97
C THR A 6 -0.69 -2.59 13.24
N VAL A 7 0.58 -2.25 13.11
CA VAL A 7 1.45 -1.81 14.21
C VAL A 7 1.91 -0.39 13.91
N ASP A 8 1.63 0.52 14.84
CA ASP A 8 2.02 1.91 14.71
C ASP A 8 3.51 2.15 14.97
N ILE A 9 3.97 3.39 14.84
CA ILE A 9 5.38 3.74 15.04
C ILE A 9 5.88 3.52 16.48
N ASP A 10 4.97 3.42 17.44
CA ASP A 10 5.25 3.22 18.86
C ASP A 10 4.98 1.76 19.28
N ASP A 11 4.93 0.84 18.30
CA ASP A 11 4.66 -0.60 18.44
C ASP A 11 3.30 -0.96 19.05
N ASN A 12 2.31 -0.07 18.97
CA ASN A 12 0.94 -0.37 19.41
C ASN A 12 0.13 -1.01 18.30
N ILE A 13 -0.65 -2.04 18.66
CA ILE A 13 -1.63 -2.65 17.76
C ILE A 13 -2.75 -1.65 17.49
N CYS A 14 -3.05 -1.45 16.22
CA CYS A 14 -4.14 -0.62 15.74
C CYS A 14 -5.05 -1.45 14.84
N GLN A 15 -6.36 -1.21 14.93
CA GLN A 15 -7.37 -1.94 14.17
C GLN A 15 -8.08 -1.02 13.18
N PHE A 16 -8.24 -1.52 11.96
CA PHE A 16 -8.89 -0.83 10.86
C PHE A 16 -9.77 -1.79 10.07
N GLN A 17 -10.57 -1.23 9.18
CA GLN A 17 -11.36 -2.00 8.23
C GLN A 17 -11.19 -1.43 6.83
N TYR A 18 -11.28 -2.27 5.80
CA TYR A 18 -11.19 -1.84 4.41
C TYR A 18 -12.33 -2.35 3.52
N VAL A 19 -12.49 -1.66 2.39
CA VAL A 19 -13.26 -2.08 1.22
C VAL A 19 -12.32 -2.14 0.02
N LYS A 20 -12.49 -3.17 -0.80
CA LYS A 20 -11.85 -3.31 -2.11
C LYS A 20 -12.84 -2.86 -3.19
N GLU A 21 -12.45 -1.90 -4.01
CA GLU A 21 -13.22 -1.36 -5.11
C GLU A 21 -12.48 -1.64 -6.43
N LEU A 22 -13.13 -2.37 -7.34
CA LEU A 22 -12.58 -2.69 -8.66
C LEU A 22 -13.13 -1.71 -9.71
N ASN A 23 -12.25 -1.16 -10.54
CA ASN A 23 -12.60 -0.40 -11.73
C ASN A 23 -12.11 -1.16 -12.97
N ASP A 24 -13.01 -1.94 -13.55
CA ASP A 24 -12.74 -2.82 -14.70
C ASP A 24 -12.31 -2.06 -15.97
N LEU A 25 -12.74 -0.80 -16.12
CA LEU A 25 -12.43 -0.01 -17.31
C LEU A 25 -10.94 0.35 -17.40
N ASP A 26 -10.31 0.59 -16.24
CA ASP A 26 -8.92 1.06 -16.15
C ASP A 26 -7.94 0.00 -15.63
N ASN A 27 -8.45 -1.21 -15.35
CA ASN A 27 -7.71 -2.29 -14.68
C ASN A 27 -7.12 -1.83 -13.34
N GLU A 28 -7.89 -1.04 -12.59
CA GLU A 28 -7.49 -0.43 -11.32
C GLU A 28 -8.24 -1.05 -10.15
N VAL A 29 -7.54 -1.21 -9.02
CA VAL A 29 -8.14 -1.61 -7.75
C VAL A 29 -7.80 -0.57 -6.70
N THR A 30 -8.81 -0.15 -5.93
CA THR A 30 -8.63 0.74 -4.79
C THR A 30 -9.01 0.06 -3.50
N PHE A 31 -8.10 0.06 -2.53
CA PHE A 31 -8.35 -0.33 -1.16
C PHE A 31 -8.61 0.93 -0.33
N LYS A 32 -9.83 1.10 0.17
CA LYS A 32 -10.18 2.20 1.08
C LYS A 32 -10.22 1.69 2.50
N VAL A 33 -9.44 2.31 3.37
CA VAL A 33 -9.25 1.97 4.78
C VAL A 33 -9.92 3.02 5.67
N TYR A 34 -10.64 2.55 6.68
CA TYR A 34 -11.36 3.35 7.66
C TYR A 34 -11.01 2.94 9.08
N SER A 35 -11.22 3.86 10.03
CA SER A 35 -11.11 3.55 11.46
C SER A 35 -12.18 2.57 11.94
N ILE A 36 -11.94 1.99 13.12
CA ILE A 36 -12.93 1.30 13.93
C ILE A 36 -13.10 2.10 15.24
N PRO A 37 -14.30 2.60 15.58
CA PRO A 37 -15.55 2.55 14.80
C PRO A 37 -15.46 3.32 13.47
N LEU A 38 -16.36 2.98 12.53
CA LEU A 38 -16.38 3.58 11.19
C LEU A 38 -16.52 5.09 11.25
N ASN A 39 -15.63 5.79 10.55
CA ASN A 39 -15.73 7.22 10.29
C ASN A 39 -15.47 7.48 8.80
N GLU A 40 -16.53 7.66 8.02
CA GLU A 40 -16.42 7.83 6.56
C GLU A 40 -15.72 9.13 6.15
N MET A 41 -15.63 10.11 7.05
CA MET A 41 -14.89 11.35 6.80
C MET A 41 -13.37 11.14 6.92
N ARG A 42 -12.92 10.05 7.54
CA ARG A 42 -11.50 9.75 7.81
C ARG A 42 -11.11 8.46 7.14
N TRP A 43 -10.47 8.59 5.97
CA TRP A 43 -10.05 7.44 5.19
C TRP A 43 -8.60 7.57 4.73
N PHE A 44 -8.00 6.41 4.52
CA PHE A 44 -6.80 6.20 3.75
C PHE A 44 -7.18 5.42 2.48
N SER A 45 -6.56 5.70 1.34
CA SER A 45 -6.76 4.89 0.14
C SER A 45 -5.44 4.50 -0.50
N TYR A 46 -5.41 3.26 -0.98
CA TYR A 46 -4.34 2.72 -1.77
C TYR A 46 -4.88 2.27 -3.12
N ARG A 47 -4.42 2.91 -4.18
CA ARG A 47 -4.77 2.57 -5.56
C ARG A 47 -3.61 1.85 -6.22
N VAL A 48 -3.95 0.77 -6.90
CA VAL A 48 -3.05 -0.02 -7.71
C VAL A 48 -3.60 -0.22 -9.11
N LYS A 49 -2.70 -0.43 -10.07
CA LYS A 49 -3.00 -0.77 -11.45
C LYS A 49 -2.46 -2.16 -11.77
N ILE A 50 -3.34 -3.03 -12.25
CA ILE A 50 -2.96 -4.37 -12.68
C ILE A 50 -2.24 -4.25 -14.02
N ILE A 51 -1.00 -4.73 -14.09
CA ILE A 51 -0.21 -4.72 -15.32
C ILE A 51 -0.36 -6.04 -16.06
N ASN A 52 -0.27 -7.14 -15.32
CA ASN A 52 -0.53 -8.51 -15.76
C ASN A 52 -0.87 -9.40 -14.56
N GLU A 53 -0.94 -10.72 -14.76
CA GLU A 53 -1.32 -11.70 -13.73
C GLU A 53 -0.33 -11.76 -12.55
N ASP A 54 0.95 -11.44 -12.77
CA ASP A 54 2.01 -11.57 -11.77
C ASP A 54 2.46 -10.23 -11.16
N LEU A 55 2.10 -9.12 -11.80
CA LEU A 55 2.63 -7.80 -11.49
C LEU A 55 1.54 -6.72 -11.46
N ILE A 56 1.53 -6.00 -10.35
CA ILE A 56 0.66 -4.87 -10.10
C ILE A 56 1.54 -3.67 -9.71
N LYS A 57 1.19 -2.49 -10.21
CA LYS A 57 1.89 -1.26 -9.89
C LYS A 57 1.12 -0.43 -8.86
N SER A 58 1.82 -0.02 -7.82
CA SER A 58 1.37 1.01 -6.87
C SER A 58 1.27 2.35 -7.59
N GLU A 59 0.07 2.93 -7.65
CA GLU A 59 -0.15 4.22 -8.31
C GLU A 59 -0.28 5.36 -7.31
N HIS A 60 -1.10 5.20 -6.27
CA HIS A 60 -1.41 6.32 -5.37
C HIS A 60 -1.73 5.87 -3.95
N LEU A 61 -1.09 6.51 -2.97
CA LEU A 61 -1.38 6.40 -1.54
C LEU A 61 -1.91 7.76 -1.09
N SER A 62 -3.13 7.81 -0.57
CA SER A 62 -3.78 9.07 -0.17
C SER A 62 -4.37 8.98 1.22
N ILE A 63 -4.31 10.08 1.95
CA ILE A 63 -4.89 10.21 3.29
C ILE A 63 -5.76 11.46 3.29
N ASN A 64 -7.02 11.34 3.67
CA ASN A 64 -7.92 12.49 3.75
C ASN A 64 -7.65 13.31 5.01
N TYR A 65 -6.58 14.10 5.00
CA TYR A 65 -6.19 15.08 6.02
C TYR A 65 -6.07 14.54 7.47
N ASN A 66 -6.07 13.22 7.67
CA ASN A 66 -5.90 12.62 8.98
C ASN A 66 -4.44 12.22 9.23
N THR A 67 -3.68 13.11 9.85
CA THR A 67 -2.28 12.87 10.21
C THR A 67 -2.09 11.67 11.13
N GLU A 68 -3.13 11.23 11.87
CA GLU A 68 -3.06 10.03 12.72
C GLU A 68 -2.75 8.79 11.87
N PHE A 69 -3.38 8.64 10.71
CA PHE A 69 -3.23 7.45 9.86
C PHE A 69 -1.79 7.29 9.33
N SER A 70 -1.07 8.40 9.15
CA SER A 70 0.33 8.37 8.68
C SER A 70 1.29 7.63 9.62
N LYS A 71 0.93 7.54 10.91
CA LYS A 71 1.75 6.90 11.95
C LYS A 71 1.30 5.49 12.30
N LYS A 72 0.23 5.01 11.69
CA LYS A 72 -0.50 3.81 12.13
C LYS A 72 -0.14 2.55 11.33
N GLY A 73 0.96 2.56 10.57
CA GLY A 73 1.38 1.37 9.80
C GLY A 73 0.40 0.94 8.69
N ILE A 74 -0.57 1.78 8.33
CA ILE A 74 -1.60 1.45 7.32
C ILE A 74 -0.97 1.24 5.94
N PRO A 75 -0.07 2.11 5.43
CA PRO A 75 0.50 1.95 4.10
C PRO A 75 1.22 0.62 3.91
N GLU A 76 1.98 0.17 4.92
CA GLU A 76 2.71 -1.09 4.88
C GLU A 76 1.74 -2.26 4.82
N LYS A 77 0.78 -2.28 5.74
CA LYS A 77 -0.14 -3.41 5.86
C LYS A 77 -1.08 -3.56 4.67
N ILE A 78 -1.52 -2.43 4.10
CA ILE A 78 -2.43 -2.46 2.95
C ILE A 78 -1.72 -2.92 1.66
N ILE A 79 -0.40 -2.74 1.55
CA ILE A 79 0.40 -3.31 0.45
C ILE A 79 0.42 -4.84 0.55
N GLU A 80 0.64 -5.39 1.76
CA GLU A 80 0.58 -6.84 2.01
C GLU A 80 -0.80 -7.41 1.65
N ILE A 81 -1.86 -6.77 2.14
CA ILE A 81 -3.25 -7.15 1.86
C ILE A 81 -3.52 -7.10 0.37
N ALA A 82 -3.09 -6.05 -0.32
CA ALA A 82 -3.31 -5.91 -1.76
C ALA A 82 -2.62 -7.02 -2.57
N SER A 83 -1.38 -7.38 -2.20
CA SER A 83 -0.66 -8.48 -2.83
C SER A 83 -1.40 -9.81 -2.67
N SER A 84 -1.86 -10.12 -1.45
CA SER A 84 -2.60 -11.35 -1.14
C SER A 84 -3.97 -11.39 -1.82
N GLU A 85 -4.75 -10.31 -1.73
CA GLU A 85 -6.12 -10.21 -2.28
C GLU A 85 -6.17 -10.22 -3.81
N LEU A 86 -5.07 -9.84 -4.46
CA LEU A 86 -4.94 -9.81 -5.92
C LEU A 86 -4.05 -10.93 -6.45
N ASN A 87 -3.44 -11.71 -5.56
CA ASN A 87 -2.56 -12.83 -5.90
C ASN A 87 -1.44 -12.43 -6.88
N SER A 88 -0.78 -11.31 -6.63
CA SER A 88 0.30 -10.78 -7.48
C SER A 88 1.35 -10.03 -6.68
N ASN A 89 2.52 -9.84 -7.28
CA ASN A 89 3.54 -8.95 -6.74
C ASN A 89 3.11 -7.49 -6.88
N ILE A 90 3.50 -6.66 -5.92
CA ILE A 90 3.25 -5.21 -5.96
C ILE A 90 4.57 -4.47 -6.14
N GLN A 91 4.68 -3.66 -7.17
CA GLN A 91 5.83 -2.82 -7.44
C GLN A 91 5.53 -1.35 -7.16
N SER A 92 6.46 -0.65 -6.51
CA SER A 92 6.38 0.80 -6.35
C SER A 92 6.64 1.54 -7.67
N SER A 93 6.35 2.84 -7.70
CA SER A 93 6.99 3.73 -8.68
C SER A 93 8.52 3.75 -8.46
N PRO A 94 9.31 4.10 -9.49
CA PRO A 94 10.76 4.24 -9.36
C PRO A 94 11.14 5.29 -8.31
N ILE A 95 12.21 5.09 -7.57
CA ILE A 95 12.71 6.00 -6.52
C ILE A 95 13.15 7.32 -7.16
N SER A 96 13.90 7.23 -8.26
CA SER A 96 14.31 8.38 -9.07
C SER A 96 13.27 8.69 -10.14
N PHE A 97 13.27 9.94 -10.64
CA PHE A 97 12.37 10.33 -11.72
C PHE A 97 12.66 9.57 -13.01
N GLN A 98 11.68 8.79 -13.48
CA GLN A 98 11.74 8.01 -14.71
C GLN A 98 10.38 8.05 -15.42
N ASN A 99 10.37 8.43 -16.71
CA ASN A 99 9.16 8.45 -17.54
C ASN A 99 7.96 9.19 -16.92
N GLY A 100 8.20 10.32 -16.26
CA GLY A 100 7.14 11.08 -15.60
C GLY A 100 6.70 10.56 -14.23
N ASN A 101 7.26 9.45 -13.78
CA ASN A 101 6.92 8.80 -12.51
C ASN A 101 8.08 8.89 -11.52
N TYR A 102 7.76 9.02 -10.24
CA TYR A 102 8.72 8.87 -9.16
C TYR A 102 7.98 8.54 -7.86
N LEU A 103 8.69 7.91 -6.94
CA LEU A 103 8.19 7.58 -5.61
C LEU A 103 8.34 8.81 -4.73
N THR A 104 7.22 9.34 -4.26
CA THR A 104 7.24 10.49 -3.35
C THR A 104 7.89 10.11 -2.02
N GLU A 105 8.56 11.06 -1.38
CA GLU A 105 9.29 10.83 -0.13
C GLU A 105 8.44 10.16 0.97
N PRO A 106 7.16 10.53 1.23
CA PRO A 106 6.34 9.83 2.20
C PRO A 106 6.07 8.35 1.83
N SER A 107 5.82 8.08 0.55
CA SER A 107 5.61 6.72 0.03
C SER A 107 6.89 5.89 0.12
N ARG A 108 8.04 6.49 -0.22
CA ARG A 108 9.36 5.86 -0.08
C ARG A 108 9.60 5.42 1.35
N LYS A 109 9.33 6.27 2.35
CA LYS A 109 9.50 5.90 3.76
C LYS A 109 8.59 4.76 4.20
N ALA A 110 7.39 4.63 3.63
CA ALA A 110 6.53 3.49 3.90
C ALA A 110 7.12 2.19 3.34
N TRP A 111 7.61 2.22 2.10
CA TRP A 111 8.31 1.09 1.50
C TRP A 111 9.58 0.70 2.26
N GLU A 112 10.41 1.66 2.67
CA GLU A 112 11.60 1.41 3.47
C GLU A 112 11.27 0.75 4.82
N ARG A 113 10.20 1.19 5.49
CA ARG A 113 9.72 0.54 6.72
C ARG A 113 9.19 -0.87 6.46
N LEU A 114 8.49 -1.08 5.35
CA LEU A 114 8.00 -2.39 4.95
C LEU A 114 9.16 -3.36 4.68
N VAL A 115 10.19 -2.94 3.92
CA VAL A 115 11.43 -3.70 3.69
C VAL A 115 12.14 -4.05 5.01
N ALA A 116 12.18 -3.12 5.96
CA ALA A 116 12.84 -3.36 7.24
C ALA A 116 12.09 -4.36 8.15
N ARG A 117 10.80 -4.61 7.90
CA ARG A 117 9.90 -5.38 8.79
C ARG A 117 9.37 -6.67 8.16
N ASN A 118 9.38 -6.78 6.83
CA ASN A 118 8.79 -7.89 6.10
C ASN A 118 9.77 -8.40 5.03
N GLU A 119 10.15 -9.68 5.13
CA GLU A 119 11.14 -10.31 4.25
C GLU A 119 10.70 -10.40 2.78
N ASN A 120 9.39 -10.29 2.51
CA ASN A 120 8.85 -10.31 1.15
C ASN A 120 8.96 -8.96 0.46
N ALA A 121 9.30 -7.90 1.21
CA ALA A 121 9.55 -6.58 0.66
C ALA A 121 11.05 -6.37 0.43
N VAL A 122 11.42 -6.03 -0.81
CA VAL A 122 12.81 -5.83 -1.20
C VAL A 122 12.98 -4.54 -2.00
N LEU A 123 14.18 -3.96 -1.92
CA LEU A 123 14.65 -2.94 -2.84
C LEU A 123 15.24 -3.63 -4.08
N ASP A 124 14.62 -3.41 -5.23
CA ASP A 124 15.21 -3.74 -6.53
C ASP A 124 16.07 -2.55 -6.99
N SER A 125 17.38 -2.67 -6.75
CA SER A 125 18.34 -1.62 -7.11
C SER A 125 18.59 -1.52 -8.61
N GLU A 126 18.30 -2.57 -9.38
CA GLU A 126 18.48 -2.55 -10.84
C GLU A 126 17.37 -1.75 -11.51
N ASN A 127 16.13 -1.95 -11.06
CA ASN A 127 14.96 -1.23 -11.56
C ASN A 127 14.61 0.03 -10.75
N ASP A 128 15.46 0.38 -9.78
CA ASP A 128 15.32 1.56 -8.91
C ASP A 128 13.93 1.64 -8.26
N CYS A 129 13.38 0.53 -7.76
CA CYS A 129 12.04 0.48 -7.16
C CYS A 129 11.95 -0.53 -6.03
N PHE A 130 10.84 -0.51 -5.29
CA PHE A 130 10.53 -1.51 -4.28
C PHE A 130 9.56 -2.55 -4.83
N ILE A 131 9.71 -3.79 -4.37
CA ILE A 131 8.83 -4.90 -4.72
C ILE A 131 8.37 -5.58 -3.45
N TYR A 132 7.07 -5.75 -3.30
CA TYR A 132 6.47 -6.71 -2.37
C TYR A 132 6.13 -7.98 -3.13
N LYS A 133 6.74 -9.09 -2.73
CA LYS A 133 6.55 -10.39 -3.36
C LYS A 133 5.33 -11.09 -2.78
N LEU A 134 4.53 -11.69 -3.64
CA LEU A 134 3.44 -12.57 -3.22
C LEU A 134 4.01 -13.69 -2.34
N THR A 135 3.37 -13.94 -1.20
CA THR A 135 3.68 -15.06 -0.32
C THR A 135 2.92 -16.29 -0.79
N ASP A 136 3.62 -17.42 -0.94
CA ASP A 136 3.05 -18.75 -1.21
C ASP A 136 2.17 -19.26 -0.05
#